data_AF-A0A2J4Y8P6-F1
#
_entry.id   AF-A0A2J4Y8P6-F1
#
_cell.length_a   1.000
_cell.length_b   1.000
_cell.length_c   1.000
_cell.angle_alpha   90.00
_cell.angle_beta   90.00
_cell.angle_gamma   90.00
#
_symmetry.space_group_name_H-M   'P 1'
#
loop_
_entity.id
_entity.type
_entity.pdbx_description
1 polymer ?
#
loop_
_entity_poly.entity_id
_entity_poly.type
_entity_poly.pdbx_seq_one_letter_code
_entity_poly.pdbx_strand_id
1 'polypeptide(L)'
;MTPQQAADSVVCELEDKLMSRFGRAGDLSVVCMNRRGEFGAATNIKTFSFVVASATQPLTVFCAERVREKTHYRPVDDEWMQAYAARIRAPIEE
;
A
#
# COMPACT_ATOMS: atom_id res chain seq x y z
N MET A 1 19.13 -4.52 0.91
CA MET A 1 17.83 -3.84 1.05
C MET A 1 16.75 -4.79 0.57
N THR A 2 15.77 -5.10 1.41
CA THR A 2 14.58 -5.86 1.01
C THR A 2 13.62 -4.96 0.20
N PRO A 3 12.71 -5.52 -0.61
CA PRO A 3 11.69 -4.72 -1.28
C PRO A 3 10.88 -3.85 -0.30
N GLN A 4 10.54 -4.38 0.88
CA GLN A 4 9.84 -3.60 1.90
C GLN A 4 10.65 -2.39 2.38
N GLN A 5 11.94 -2.58 2.67
CA GLN A 5 12.82 -1.48 3.07
C GLN A 5 12.94 -0.42 1.97
N ALA A 6 12.98 -0.84 0.70
CA ALA A 6 13.01 0.09 -0.43
C ALA A 6 11.71 0.88 -0.55
N ALA A 7 10.56 0.22 -0.36
CA ALA A 7 9.25 0.86 -0.40
C ALA A 7 9.10 1.90 0.71
N ASP A 8 9.42 1.55 1.96
CA ASP A 8 9.35 2.50 3.09
C ASP A 8 10.29 3.69 2.89
N SER A 9 11.53 3.44 2.46
CA SER A 9 12.53 4.51 2.21
C SER A 9 12.04 5.50 1.16
N VAL A 10 11.56 5.02 0.00
CA VAL A 10 11.17 5.92 -1.09
C VAL A 10 9.94 6.74 -0.76
N VAL A 11 8.97 6.17 -0.03
CA VAL A 11 7.76 6.90 0.38
C VAL A 11 8.10 7.97 1.42
N CYS A 12 8.90 7.62 2.44
CA CYS A 12 9.30 8.60 3.46
C CYS A 12 10.15 9.73 2.85
N GLU A 13 11.17 9.40 2.04
CA GLU A 13 12.01 10.41 1.40
C GLU A 13 11.24 11.34 0.45
N LEU A 14 10.29 10.79 -0.30
CA LEU A 14 9.48 11.58 -1.23
C LEU A 14 8.52 12.49 -0.46
N GLU A 15 7.87 11.96 0.58
CA GLU A 15 7.01 12.74 1.46
C GLU A 15 7.76 13.90 2.11
N ASP A 16 8.94 13.65 2.69
CA ASP A 16 9.77 14.68 3.31
C ASP A 16 10.19 15.77 2.31
N LYS A 17 10.55 15.38 1.08
CA LYS A 17 10.89 16.32 -0.01
C LYS A 17 9.69 17.18 -0.40
N LEU A 18 8.51 16.59 -0.51
CA LEU A 18 7.27 17.31 -0.85
C LEU A 18 6.85 18.25 0.27
N MET A 19 6.90 17.79 1.52
CA MET A 19 6.64 18.61 2.70
C MET A 19 7.61 19.79 2.80
N SER A 20 8.91 19.54 2.60
CA SER A 20 9.94 20.59 2.67
C SER A 20 9.80 21.64 1.57
N ARG A 21 9.41 21.22 0.35
CA ARG A 21 9.35 22.11 -0.82
C ARG A 21 8.00 22.83 -0.98
N PHE A 22 6.91 22.17 -0.62
CA PHE A 22 5.56 22.64 -0.93
C PHE A 22 4.66 22.77 0.31
N GLY A 23 5.12 22.38 1.50
CA GLY A 23 4.31 22.38 2.73
C GLY A 23 3.19 21.33 2.73
N ARG A 24 3.14 20.45 1.73
CA ARG A 24 2.13 19.40 1.58
C ARG A 24 2.69 18.22 0.78
N ALA A 25 2.25 17.02 1.12
CA ALA A 25 2.36 15.82 0.30
C ALA A 25 0.95 15.34 -0.05
N GLY A 26 0.77 14.86 -1.28
CA GLY A 26 -0.46 14.15 -1.66
C GLY A 26 -0.43 12.70 -1.18
N ASP A 27 -1.44 11.94 -1.57
CA ASP A 27 -1.50 10.51 -1.31
C ASP A 27 -0.43 9.76 -2.12
N LEU A 28 0.45 9.06 -1.43
CA LEU A 28 1.55 8.28 -1.96
C LEU A 28 1.39 6.84 -1.55
N SER A 29 1.38 5.94 -2.52
CA SER A 29 1.40 4.49 -2.27
C SER A 29 2.21 3.80 -3.36
N VAL A 30 3.09 2.89 -2.95
CA VAL A 30 3.99 2.14 -3.84
C VAL A 30 3.88 0.66 -3.52
N VAL A 31 3.85 -0.16 -4.57
CA VAL A 31 4.09 -1.61 -4.51
C VAL A 31 5.29 -1.91 -5.39
N CYS A 32 6.22 -2.70 -4.88
CA CYS A 32 7.43 -3.08 -5.63
C CYS A 32 7.72 -4.57 -5.46
N MET A 33 8.45 -5.13 -6.42
CA MET A 33 8.85 -6.54 -6.43
C MET A 33 10.27 -6.65 -6.98
N ASN A 34 11.09 -7.54 -6.41
CA ASN A 34 12.42 -7.82 -6.94
C ASN A 34 12.42 -9.05 -7.87
N ARG A 35 13.56 -9.33 -8.51
CA ARG A 35 13.75 -10.49 -9.42
C ARG A 35 13.56 -11.87 -8.78
N ARG A 36 13.44 -11.96 -7.45
CA ARG A 36 13.14 -13.22 -6.73
C ARG A 36 11.64 -13.38 -6.42
N GLY A 37 10.80 -12.40 -6.78
CA GLY A 37 9.38 -12.41 -6.47
C GLY A 37 9.05 -11.97 -5.04
N GLU A 38 10.04 -11.56 -4.25
CA GLU A 38 9.80 -10.88 -2.98
C GLU A 38 9.23 -9.49 -3.26
N PHE A 39 8.27 -9.06 -2.45
CA PHE A 39 7.57 -7.79 -2.64
C PHE A 39 7.57 -6.93 -1.38
N GLY A 40 7.25 -5.66 -1.56
CA GLY A 40 7.09 -4.69 -0.49
C GLY A 40 6.07 -3.63 -0.90
N ALA A 41 5.41 -3.03 0.08
CA ALA A 41 4.44 -1.98 -0.13
C ALA A 41 4.61 -0.89 0.94
N ALA A 42 4.46 0.35 0.52
CA ALA A 42 4.49 1.48 1.43
C ALA A 42 3.45 2.52 1.06
N THR A 43 2.97 3.26 2.06
CA THR A 43 1.95 4.28 1.89
C THR A 43 2.11 5.41 2.90
N ASN A 44 1.72 6.64 2.57
CA ASN A 44 1.58 7.74 3.53
C ASN A 44 0.12 8.02 3.95
N ILE A 45 -0.83 7.28 3.39
CA ILE A 45 -2.24 7.37 3.79
C ILE A 45 -2.57 6.32 4.85
N LYS A 46 -3.75 6.48 5.48
CA LYS A 46 -4.21 5.60 6.56
C LYS A 46 -4.33 4.15 6.11
N THR A 47 -4.82 3.92 4.90
CA THR A 47 -5.15 2.58 4.41
C THR A 47 -4.94 2.51 2.91
N PHE A 48 -4.18 1.52 2.47
CA PHE A 48 -3.91 1.26 1.06
C PHE A 48 -4.07 -0.24 0.76
N SER A 49 -5.00 -0.60 -0.13
CA SER A 49 -5.19 -1.99 -0.55
C SER A 49 -4.46 -2.28 -1.85
N PHE A 50 -3.82 -3.44 -1.94
CA PHE A 50 -3.11 -3.89 -3.15
C PHE A 50 -3.22 -5.40 -3.33
N VAL A 51 -2.87 -5.89 -4.52
CA VAL A 51 -2.95 -7.32 -4.87
C VAL A 51 -1.58 -7.82 -5.28
N VAL A 52 -1.21 -9.01 -4.81
CA VAL A 52 0.03 -9.69 -5.21
C VAL A 52 -0.27 -11.12 -5.61
N ALA A 53 0.37 -11.56 -6.69
CA ALA A 53 0.50 -12.96 -7.07
C ALA A 53 1.94 -13.21 -7.54
N SER A 54 2.54 -14.32 -7.11
CA SER A 54 3.85 -14.77 -7.57
C SER A 54 3.92 -16.30 -7.57
N ALA A 55 5.06 -16.88 -7.94
CA ALA A 55 5.25 -18.32 -7.89
C ALA A 55 5.09 -18.92 -6.48
N THR A 56 5.33 -18.13 -5.43
CA THR A 56 5.27 -18.58 -4.02
C THR A 56 4.21 -17.85 -3.21
N GLN A 57 3.57 -16.81 -3.77
CA GLN A 57 2.48 -16.06 -3.15
C GLN A 57 1.21 -16.30 -3.98
N PRO A 58 0.19 -17.01 -3.45
CA PRO A 58 -1.08 -17.12 -4.14
C PRO A 58 -1.71 -15.73 -4.35
N LEU A 59 -2.58 -15.60 -5.36
CA LEU A 59 -3.35 -14.38 -5.61
C LEU A 59 -4.04 -13.92 -4.32
N THR A 60 -3.55 -12.82 -3.74
CA THR A 60 -3.98 -12.36 -2.42
C THR A 60 -4.14 -10.86 -2.44
N VAL A 61 -5.24 -10.39 -1.85
CA VAL A 61 -5.48 -8.97 -1.58
C VAL A 61 -4.90 -8.65 -0.20
N PHE A 62 -4.13 -7.58 -0.11
CA PHE A 62 -3.50 -7.10 1.11
C PHE A 62 -4.02 -5.71 1.45
N CYS A 63 -4.12 -5.42 2.75
CA CYS A 63 -4.35 -4.10 3.28
C CYS A 63 -3.09 -3.61 3.99
N ALA A 64 -2.57 -2.46 3.56
CA ALA A 64 -1.40 -1.80 4.12
C ALA A 64 -1.82 -0.63 5.01
N GLU A 65 -1.17 -0.54 6.16
CA GLU A 65 -1.36 0.51 7.16
C GLU A 65 0.02 1.04 7.57
N ARG A 66 0.14 2.37 7.62
CA ARG A 66 1.37 3.02 8.08
C ARG A 66 1.36 3.14 9.60
N VAL A 67 2.43 2.66 10.24
CA VAL A 67 2.73 2.87 11.66
C VAL A 67 4.06 3.60 11.76
N ARG A 68 4.02 4.90 12.06
CA ARG A 68 5.19 5.81 12.02
C ARG A 68 5.81 5.85 10.63
N GLU A 69 7.06 5.44 10.45
CA GLU A 69 7.78 5.44 9.16
C GLU A 69 7.83 4.06 8.51
N LYS A 70 7.02 3.11 9.01
CA LYS A 70 6.99 1.73 8.50
C LYS A 70 5.60 1.35 8.08
N THR A 71 5.52 0.67 6.95
CA THR A 71 4.27 0.11 6.46
C THR A 71 4.16 -1.34 6.86
N HIS A 72 3.01 -1.69 7.41
CA HIS A 72 2.64 -3.07 7.73
C HIS A 72 1.48 -3.46 6.84
N TYR A 73 1.53 -4.64 6.25
CA TYR A 73 0.41 -5.16 5.48
C TYR A 73 0.06 -6.58 5.89
N ARG A 74 -1.23 -6.90 5.74
CA ARG A 74 -1.79 -8.21 6.04
C ARG A 74 -2.77 -8.62 4.93
N PRO A 75 -2.91 -9.94 4.65
CA PRO A 75 -4.00 -10.43 3.84
C PRO A 75 -5.33 -9.93 4.41
N VAL A 76 -6.25 -9.56 3.53
CA VAL A 76 -7.61 -9.19 3.93
C VAL A 76 -8.45 -10.45 4.14
N ASP A 77 -9.48 -10.33 4.97
CA ASP A 77 -10.47 -11.37 5.19
C ASP A 77 -11.70 -11.22 4.27
N ASP A 78 -12.60 -12.21 4.32
CA ASP A 78 -13.81 -12.24 3.51
C ASP A 78 -14.76 -11.07 3.83
N GLU A 79 -14.81 -10.64 5.10
CA GLU A 79 -15.63 -9.50 5.54
C GLU A 79 -15.15 -8.21 4.85
N TRP A 80 -13.84 -7.98 4.84
CA TRP A 80 -13.25 -6.84 4.13
C TRP A 80 -13.55 -6.90 2.62
N MET A 81 -13.44 -8.09 2.01
CA MET A 81 -13.75 -8.28 0.58
C MET A 81 -15.22 -7.98 0.25
N GLN A 82 -16.15 -8.42 1.11
CA GLN A 82 -17.58 -8.14 0.95
C GLN A 82 -17.87 -6.65 1.12
N ALA A 83 -17.31 -6.00 2.13
CA ALA A 83 -17.45 -4.57 2.36
C ALA A 83 -16.88 -3.75 1.18
N TYR A 84 -15.72 -4.15 0.66
CA TYR A 84 -15.13 -3.55 -0.53
C TYR A 84 -16.05 -3.69 -1.76
N ALA A 85 -16.55 -4.90 -2.01
CA ALA A 85 -17.46 -5.18 -3.13
C ALA A 85 -18.77 -4.40 -3.03
N ALA A 86 -19.33 -4.26 -1.83
CA ALA A 86 -20.53 -3.46 -1.59
C ALA A 86 -20.26 -1.98 -1.88
N ARG A 87 -19.14 -1.44 -1.42
CA ARG A 87 -18.76 -0.02 -1.61
C ARG A 87 -18.56 0.34 -3.08
N ILE A 88 -17.88 -0.49 -3.87
CA ILE A 88 -17.66 -0.20 -5.31
C ILE A 88 -18.93 -0.37 -6.17
N ARG A 89 -19.94 -1.07 -5.64
CA ARG A 89 -21.25 -1.27 -6.29
C ARG A 89 -22.29 -0.25 -5.82
N ALA A 90 -21.98 0.54 -4.81
CA ALA A 90 -22.88 1.58 -4.33
C ALA A 90 -23.08 2.62 -5.46
N PRO A 91 -24.30 3.18 -5.58
CA PRO A 91 -24.53 4.31 -6.47
C PRO A 91 -23.56 5.45 -6.17
N ILE A 92 -23.10 6.16 -7.21
CA ILE A 92 -22.35 7.39 -7.03
C ILE A 92 -23.37 8.45 -6.59
N GLU A 93 -23.23 8.96 -5.38
CA GLU A 93 -24.02 10.09 -4.90
C GLU A 93 -23.59 11.36 -5.67
N GLU A 94 -24.58 12.12 -6.17
CA GLU A 94 -24.37 13.39 -6.91
C GLU A 94 -23.88 14.54 -6.02
#